data_AF-A0A7Z0VSI7-F1
#
_entry.id   AF-A0A7Z0VSI7-F1
#
_cell.length_a   1.000
_cell.length_b   1.000
_cell.length_c   1.000
_cell.angle_alpha   90.00
_cell.angle_beta   90.00
_cell.angle_gamma   90.00
#
_symmetry.space_group_name_H-M   'P 1'
#
loop_
_entity.id
_entity.type
_entity.pdbx_description
1 polymer ?
#
loop_
_entity_poly.entity_id
_entity_poly.type
_entity_poly.pdbx_seq_one_letter_code
_entity_poly.pdbx_strand_id
1 'polypeptide(L)'
;MAGQVSAAEGAILKGAQTVSSTRQDLEGRLSTLRSNLSSIGSQWVGNASTAFQQLMVQWDEDARKITSALNEFEANLRSSQQAYDTTDADHQAAMNSVAGRLGM
;
A
#
# COMPACT_ATOMS: atom_id res chain seq x y z
N MET A 1 17.23 -23.50 -2.91
CA MET A 1 17.09 -22.03 -3.03
C MET A 1 15.78 -21.63 -3.73
N ALA A 2 15.39 -22.26 -4.85
CA ALA A 2 14.11 -21.99 -5.53
C ALA A 2 12.85 -22.01 -4.63
N GLY A 3 12.74 -22.97 -3.70
CA GLY A 3 11.58 -23.02 -2.77
C GLY A 3 11.52 -21.87 -1.76
N GLN A 4 12.63 -21.23 -1.44
CA GLN A 4 12.68 -20.08 -0.53
C GLN A 4 12.27 -18.78 -1.24
N VAL A 5 12.64 -18.65 -2.52
CA VAL A 5 12.23 -17.53 -3.38
C VAL A 5 10.72 -17.56 -3.59
N SER A 6 10.16 -18.70 -4.03
CA SER A 6 8.71 -18.84 -4.22
C SER A 6 7.89 -18.60 -2.93
N ALA A 7 8.40 -19.02 -1.77
CA ALA A 7 7.76 -18.72 -0.49
C ALA A 7 7.79 -17.23 -0.13
N ALA A 8 8.89 -16.54 -0.41
CA ALA A 8 9.01 -15.10 -0.23
C ALA A 8 8.08 -14.33 -1.17
N GLU A 9 7.98 -14.76 -2.43
CA GLU A 9 7.07 -14.15 -3.42
C GLU A 9 5.61 -14.24 -3.00
N GLY A 10 5.17 -15.44 -2.59
CA GLY A 10 3.82 -15.65 -2.07
C GLY A 10 3.52 -14.79 -0.84
N ALA A 11 4.52 -14.60 0.04
CA ALA A 11 4.38 -13.74 1.22
C ALA A 11 4.27 -12.25 0.85
N ILE A 12 5.06 -11.76 -0.11
CA ILE A 12 5.03 -10.36 -0.57
C ILE A 12 3.68 -10.05 -1.24
N LEU A 13 3.22 -10.92 -2.14
CA LEU A 13 1.92 -10.75 -2.80
C LEU A 13 0.76 -10.73 -1.79
N LYS A 14 0.77 -11.64 -0.82
CA LYS A 14 -0.22 -11.66 0.25
C LYS A 14 -0.15 -10.40 1.12
N GLY A 15 1.07 -9.90 1.39
CA GLY A 15 1.30 -8.63 2.07
C GLY A 15 0.66 -7.46 1.32
N ALA A 16 0.94 -7.32 0.02
CA ALA A 16 0.37 -6.27 -0.82
C ALA A 16 -1.16 -6.32 -0.86
N GLN A 17 -1.75 -7.51 -1.00
CA GLN A 17 -3.20 -7.69 -0.93
C GLN A 17 -3.78 -7.28 0.43
N THR A 18 -3.11 -7.65 1.52
CA THR A 18 -3.52 -7.27 2.89
C THR A 18 -3.50 -5.76 3.07
N VAL A 19 -2.46 -5.09 2.56
CA VAL A 19 -2.34 -3.62 2.58
C VAL A 19 -3.46 -2.97 1.77
N SER A 20 -3.73 -3.45 0.56
CA SER A 20 -4.84 -2.95 -0.27
C SER A 20 -6.18 -3.08 0.44
N SER A 21 -6.47 -4.25 1.03
CA SER A 21 -7.72 -4.47 1.77
C SER A 21 -7.82 -3.57 3.00
N THR A 22 -6.72 -3.39 3.74
CA THR A 22 -6.66 -2.52 4.91
C THR A 22 -6.88 -1.06 4.53
N ARG A 23 -6.31 -0.62 3.40
CA ARG A 23 -6.51 0.72 2.85
C ARG A 23 -7.99 0.97 2.51
N GLN A 24 -8.65 0.02 1.84
CA GLN A 24 -10.07 0.14 1.52
C GLN A 24 -10.96 0.22 2.77
N ASP A 25 -10.70 -0.61 3.77
CA ASP A 25 -11.42 -0.53 5.06
C ASP A 25 -11.19 0.82 5.75
N LEU A 26 -9.94 1.29 5.76
CA LEU A 26 -9.59 2.59 6.32
C LEU A 26 -10.30 3.74 5.58
N GLU A 27 -10.32 3.75 4.25
CA GLU A 27 -11.02 4.75 3.44
C GLU A 27 -12.52 4.80 3.79
N GLY A 28 -13.16 3.63 3.97
CA GLY A 28 -14.56 3.55 4.41
C GLY A 28 -14.78 4.14 5.80
N ARG A 29 -13.90 3.84 6.77
CA ARG A 29 -13.96 4.40 8.13
C ARG A 29 -13.72 5.91 8.13
N LEU A 30 -12.77 6.39 7.35
CA LEU A 30 -12.48 7.82 7.20
C LEU A 30 -13.67 8.58 6.62
N SER A 31 -14.30 8.04 5.58
CA SER A 31 -15.52 8.60 4.98
C SER A 31 -16.70 8.65 5.97
N THR A 32 -16.87 7.58 6.76
CA THR A 32 -17.88 7.53 7.82
C THR A 32 -17.65 8.61 8.88
N LEU A 33 -16.41 8.74 9.36
CA LEU A 33 -16.08 9.75 10.37
C LEU A 33 -16.19 11.18 9.81
N ARG A 34 -15.79 11.42 8.56
CA ARG A 34 -16.02 12.69 7.83
C ARG A 34 -17.50 13.07 7.83
N SER A 35 -18.37 12.12 7.53
CA SER A 35 -19.82 12.32 7.47
C SER A 35 -20.40 12.65 8.85
N ASN A 36 -19.98 11.93 9.89
CA ASN A 36 -20.37 12.20 11.27
C ASN A 36 -19.93 13.60 11.72
N LEU A 37 -18.67 13.98 11.43
CA LEU A 37 -18.15 15.31 11.73
C LEU A 37 -18.96 16.40 11.01
N SER A 38 -19.30 16.22 9.73
CA SER A 38 -20.13 17.15 8.97
C SER A 38 -21.54 17.30 9.57
N SER A 39 -22.14 16.21 10.03
CA SER A 39 -23.47 16.24 10.65
C SER A 39 -23.50 16.94 12.01
N ILE A 40 -22.39 16.90 12.76
CA ILE A 40 -22.28 17.62 14.04
C ILE A 40 -21.96 19.10 13.76
N GLY A 41 -21.04 19.36 12.82
CA GLY A 41 -20.61 20.71 12.47
C GLY A 41 -21.70 21.59 11.89
N SER A 42 -22.77 21.03 11.32
CA SER A 42 -23.95 21.81 10.90
C SER A 42 -24.65 22.52 12.07
N GLN A 43 -24.39 22.10 13.31
CA GLN A 43 -24.90 22.75 14.52
C GLN A 43 -23.97 23.88 15.02
N TRP A 44 -22.74 23.97 14.51
CA TRP A 44 -21.74 24.95 14.94
C TRP A 44 -21.78 26.20 14.07
N VAL A 45 -22.59 27.18 14.50
CA VAL A 45 -22.73 28.49 13.86
C VAL A 45 -21.87 29.56 14.54
N GLY A 46 -21.54 30.64 13.81
CA GLY A 46 -20.76 31.77 14.33
C GLY A 46 -19.25 31.47 14.44
N ASN A 47 -18.60 31.93 15.50
CA ASN A 47 -17.13 31.80 15.67
C ASN A 47 -16.64 30.34 15.67
N ALA A 48 -17.49 29.39 16.07
CA ALA A 48 -17.18 27.96 16.03
C ALA A 48 -17.08 27.39 14.60
N SER A 49 -17.71 28.05 13.62
CA SER A 49 -17.68 27.61 12.22
C SER A 49 -16.27 27.65 11.63
N THR A 50 -15.47 28.67 11.95
CA THR A 50 -14.09 28.78 11.47
C THR A 50 -13.21 27.67 12.03
N ALA A 51 -13.31 27.38 13.32
CA ALA A 51 -12.57 26.29 13.95
C ALA A 51 -12.98 24.93 13.38
N PHE A 52 -14.27 24.73 13.09
CA PHE A 52 -14.75 23.52 12.41
C PHE A 52 -14.19 23.36 11.01
N GLN A 53 -14.18 24.43 10.22
CA GLN A 53 -13.62 24.40 8.87
C GLN A 53 -12.13 24.03 8.90
N GLN A 54 -11.36 24.60 9.82
CA GLN A 54 -9.95 24.25 10.02
C GLN A 54 -9.77 22.77 10.40
N LEU A 55 -10.59 22.27 11.34
CA LEU A 55 -10.60 20.86 11.70
C LEU A 55 -10.88 19.96 10.48
N MET A 56 -11.81 20.36 9.62
CA MET A 56 -12.18 19.57 8.45
C MET A 56 -11.10 19.57 7.37
N VAL A 57 -10.35 20.66 7.22
CA VAL A 57 -9.16 20.71 6.35
C VAL A 57 -8.08 19.77 6.88
N GLN A 58 -7.75 19.88 8.17
CA GLN A 58 -6.76 19.01 8.81
C GLN A 58 -7.14 17.52 8.70
N TRP A 59 -8.42 17.22 8.92
CA TRP A 59 -8.96 15.87 8.76
C TRP A 59 -8.73 15.33 7.33
N ASP A 60 -9.05 16.11 6.30
CA ASP A 60 -8.87 15.70 4.91
C ASP A 60 -7.38 15.50 4.56
N GLU A 61 -6.50 16.33 5.10
CA GLU A 61 -5.04 16.19 4.94
C GLU A 61 -4.51 14.90 5.59
N ASP A 62 -4.89 14.64 6.85
CA ASP A 62 -4.44 13.45 7.58
C ASP A 62 -4.97 12.16 6.96
N ALA A 63 -6.24 12.16 6.54
CA ALA A 63 -6.86 11.06 5.80
C ALA A 63 -6.09 10.74 4.51
N ARG A 64 -5.74 11.76 3.72
CA ARG A 64 -4.93 11.61 2.50
C ARG A 64 -3.53 11.10 2.81
N LYS A 65 -2.89 11.61 3.86
CA LYS A 65 -1.53 11.20 4.22
C LYS A 65 -1.45 9.71 4.52
N ILE A 66 -2.39 9.18 5.32
CA ILE A 66 -2.37 7.77 5.70
C ILE A 66 -2.73 6.88 4.50
N THR A 67 -3.74 7.26 3.70
CA THR A 67 -4.14 6.48 2.52
C THR A 67 -3.05 6.45 1.44
N SER A 68 -2.36 7.57 1.21
CA SER A 68 -1.20 7.63 0.32
C SER A 68 -0.04 6.78 0.81
N ALA A 69 0.27 6.80 2.11
CA ALA A 69 1.34 5.96 2.68
C ALA A 69 1.05 4.46 2.49
N LEU A 70 -0.21 4.04 2.61
CA LEU A 70 -0.62 2.65 2.34
C LEU A 70 -0.51 2.29 0.84
N ASN A 71 -0.85 3.22 -0.06
CA ASN A 71 -0.66 3.04 -1.50
C ASN A 71 0.83 2.88 -1.86
N GLU A 72 1.68 3.76 -1.32
CA GLU A 72 3.13 3.69 -1.52
C GLU A 72 3.70 2.39 -0.97
N PHE A 73 3.24 1.96 0.21
CA PHE A 73 3.67 0.70 0.80
C PHE A 73 3.27 -0.51 -0.07
N GLU A 74 2.04 -0.55 -0.59
CA GLU A 74 1.62 -1.59 -1.54
C GLU A 74 2.51 -1.58 -2.79
N ALA A 75 2.76 -0.41 -3.37
CA ALA A 75 3.60 -0.26 -4.55
C ALA A 75 5.04 -0.75 -4.30
N ASN A 76 5.61 -0.42 -3.14
CA ASN A 76 6.94 -0.87 -2.74
C ASN A 76 7.00 -2.40 -2.59
N LEU A 77 5.97 -3.02 -2.02
CA LEU A 77 5.88 -4.49 -1.95
C LEU A 77 5.85 -5.12 -3.34
N ARG A 78 5.02 -4.59 -4.25
CA ARG A 78 4.95 -5.08 -5.64
C ARG A 78 6.24 -4.85 -6.43
N SER A 79 6.92 -3.73 -6.20
CA SER A 79 8.23 -3.47 -6.81
C SER A 79 9.30 -4.43 -6.29
N SER A 80 9.25 -4.75 -5.00
CA SER A 80 10.18 -5.71 -4.38
C SER A 80 9.98 -7.10 -4.97
N GLN A 81 8.73 -7.51 -5.17
CA GLN A 81 8.38 -8.74 -5.89
C GLN A 81 9.03 -8.79 -7.28
N GLN A 82 8.81 -7.77 -8.11
CA GLN A 82 9.37 -7.73 -9.47
C GLN A 82 10.91 -7.80 -9.50
N ALA A 83 11.56 -7.18 -8.51
CA ALA A 83 13.02 -7.25 -8.38
C ALA A 83 13.50 -8.68 -8.03
N TYR A 84 12.76 -9.40 -7.19
CA TYR A 84 13.04 -10.82 -6.91
C TYR A 84 12.86 -11.69 -8.15
N ASP A 85 11.75 -11.54 -8.88
CA ASP A 85 11.47 -12.30 -10.12
C ASP A 85 12.60 -12.10 -11.15
N THR A 86 13.05 -10.86 -11.32
CA THR A 86 14.12 -10.50 -12.27
C THR A 86 15.46 -11.11 -11.86
N THR A 87 15.81 -11.03 -10.58
CA THR A 87 17.06 -11.58 -10.05
C THR A 87 17.10 -13.11 -10.20
N ASP A 88 15.98 -13.80 -9.97
CA ASP A 88 15.92 -15.25 -10.14
C ASP A 88 16.04 -15.65 -11.62
N ALA A 89 15.36 -14.93 -12.52
CA ALA A 89 15.47 -15.15 -13.96
C ALA A 89 16.92 -14.97 -14.47
N ASP A 90 17.62 -13.93 -14.00
CA ASP A 90 19.02 -13.69 -14.34
C ASP A 90 19.94 -14.81 -13.85
N HIS A 91 19.72 -15.31 -12.63
CA HIS A 91 20.46 -16.44 -12.09
C HIS A 91 20.22 -17.73 -12.89
N GLN A 92 18.97 -18.01 -13.27
CA GLN A 92 18.64 -19.17 -14.11
C GLN A 92 19.29 -19.06 -15.50
N ALA A 93 19.25 -17.88 -16.12
CA ALA A 93 19.88 -17.64 -17.40
C ALA A 93 21.42 -17.81 -17.33
N ALA A 94 22.04 -17.28 -16.28
CA ALA A 94 23.47 -17.47 -16.03
C ALA A 94 23.83 -18.95 -15.84
N MET A 95 23.05 -19.70 -15.04
CA MET A 95 23.28 -21.13 -14.83
C MET A 95 23.11 -21.94 -16.12
N ASN A 96 22.08 -21.64 -16.92
CA ASN A 96 21.86 -22.28 -18.22
C ASN A 96 23.02 -21.98 -19.19
N SER A 97 23.54 -20.76 -19.18
CA SER A 97 24.70 -20.37 -20.01
C SER A 97 25.98 -21.12 -19.60
N VAL A 98 26.17 -21.36 -18.30
CA VAL A 98 27.30 -22.15 -17.79
C VAL A 98 27.12 -23.62 -18.13
N ALA A 99 25.93 -24.17 -17.96
CA ALA A 99 25.61 -25.56 -18.31
C ALA A 99 25.87 -25.84 -19.80
N GLY A 100 25.37 -24.99 -20.70
CA GLY A 100 25.59 -25.14 -22.14
C GLY A 100 27.06 -25.00 -22.56
N ARG A 101 27.89 -24.28 -21.79
CA ARG A 101 29.35 -24.20 -22.02
C ARG A 101 30.10 -25.44 -21.52
N LEU A 102 29.54 -26.17 -20.56
CA LEU A 102 30.11 -27.40 -20.03
C LEU A 102 29.71 -28.65 -20.82
N GLY A 103 28.86 -28.52 -21.85
CA GLY A 103 28.53 -29.61 -22.77
C GLY A 103 27.58 -30.67 -22.20
N MET A 104 26.80 -30.32 -21.17
CA MET A 104 25.56 -30.99 -20.79
C MET A 104 24.36 -30.18 -21.31
#